data_AF-A0A9D8ZB32-F1
#
_entry.id   AF-A0A9D8ZB32-F1
#
_cell.length_a   1.000
_cell.length_b   1.000
_cell.length_c   1.000
_cell.angle_alpha   90.00
_cell.angle_beta   90.00
_cell.angle_gamma   90.00
#
_symmetry.space_group_name_H-M   'P 1'
#
loop_
_entity.id
_entity.type
_entity.pdbx_description
1 polymer ?
#
loop_
_entity_poly.entity_id
_entity_poly.type
_entity_poly.pdbx_seq_one_letter_code
_entity_poly.pdbx_strand_id
1 'polypeptide(L)'
;MSEALYKAVMTSRLNIAVAGCAGRMGRQLVKAAHGAGHGLSGGSEAPGSAYLGRDLGSVAGLEPLGAVAHAGMSEAGKGADVWIDFTVPSATLMALSMLPSLGVKAAIVGTTGFSDADLIQVETASERIAIVKAGNFSLGVNLLEALVRQAAARLGEDWDIEILETHHNRKIDAPSGTALMLGEAAAEGRGKPLSALRTGPYDGPDAKRAPGQIGFSVRRMGD
;
A
#
# COMPACT_ATOMS: atom_id res chain seq x y z
N MET A 1 -13.19 24.33 -5.68
CA MET A 1 -14.02 23.33 -6.38
C MET A 1 -15.46 23.52 -5.93
N SER A 2 -16.44 23.63 -6.84
CA SER A 2 -17.84 23.84 -6.44
C SER A 2 -18.43 22.57 -5.81
N GLU A 3 -19.38 22.70 -4.90
CA GLU A 3 -20.05 21.56 -4.24
C GLU A 3 -20.74 20.63 -5.26
N ALA A 4 -21.26 21.19 -6.35
CA ALA A 4 -21.84 20.43 -7.46
C ALA A 4 -20.79 19.61 -8.20
N LEU A 5 -19.60 20.16 -8.45
CA LEU A 5 -18.50 19.43 -9.08
C LEU A 5 -17.94 18.35 -8.14
N TYR A 6 -17.87 18.62 -6.83
CA TYR A 6 -17.50 17.64 -5.82
C TYR A 6 -18.49 16.46 -5.76
N LYS A 7 -19.79 16.74 -5.72
CA LYS A 7 -20.83 15.70 -5.77
C LYS A 7 -20.77 14.91 -7.06
N ALA A 8 -20.66 15.57 -8.22
CA ALA A 8 -20.57 14.90 -9.51
C ALA A 8 -19.36 13.94 -9.60
N VAL A 9 -18.17 14.37 -9.14
CA VAL A 9 -16.97 13.54 -9.07
C VAL A 9 -17.16 12.36 -8.11
N MET A 10 -17.74 12.60 -6.92
CA MET A 10 -18.02 11.56 -5.92
C MET A 10 -19.09 10.56 -6.36
N THR A 11 -19.96 10.92 -7.31
CA THR A 11 -20.99 10.03 -7.88
C THR A 11 -20.56 9.37 -9.19
N SER A 12 -19.40 9.73 -9.74
CA SER A 12 -18.95 9.17 -11.02
C SER A 12 -18.46 7.72 -10.84
N ARG A 13 -19.05 6.80 -11.60
CA ARG A 13 -18.63 5.40 -11.64
C ARG A 13 -17.32 5.30 -12.42
N LEU A 14 -16.22 5.04 -11.73
CA LEU A 14 -14.93 4.72 -12.34
C LEU A 14 -14.90 3.28 -12.85
N ASN A 15 -14.13 3.04 -13.92
CA ASN A 15 -13.79 1.71 -14.39
C ASN A 15 -12.36 1.35 -13.95
N ILE A 16 -12.23 0.32 -13.12
CA ILE A 16 -10.98 0.01 -12.42
C ILE A 16 -10.33 -1.23 -13.02
N ALA A 17 -9.02 -1.16 -13.30
CA ALA A 17 -8.19 -2.31 -13.58
C ALA A 17 -7.41 -2.73 -12.33
N VAL A 18 -7.34 -4.04 -12.06
CA VAL A 18 -6.64 -4.58 -10.87
C VAL A 18 -5.45 -5.43 -11.29
N ALA A 19 -4.24 -5.03 -10.92
CA ALA A 19 -3.04 -5.83 -11.13
C ALA A 19 -2.95 -6.98 -10.13
N GLY A 20 -2.49 -8.16 -10.57
CA GLY A 20 -2.43 -9.35 -9.72
C GLY A 20 -3.82 -9.72 -9.18
N CYS A 21 -4.82 -9.64 -10.05
CA CYS A 21 -6.24 -9.71 -9.68
C CYS A 21 -6.63 -11.03 -9.00
N ALA A 22 -5.89 -12.12 -9.23
CA ALA A 22 -6.15 -13.41 -8.58
C ALA A 22 -5.36 -13.61 -7.29
N GLY A 23 -4.45 -12.71 -6.95
CA GLY A 23 -3.72 -12.67 -5.69
C GLY A 23 -4.60 -12.33 -4.49
N ARG A 24 -4.04 -12.44 -3.27
CA ARG A 24 -4.77 -12.18 -2.01
C ARG A 24 -5.38 -10.78 -1.98
N MET A 25 -4.57 -9.75 -2.29
CA MET A 25 -5.04 -8.36 -2.32
C MET A 25 -5.92 -8.07 -3.53
N GLY A 26 -5.57 -8.58 -4.73
CA GLY A 26 -6.36 -8.39 -5.94
C GLY A 26 -7.83 -8.79 -5.76
N ARG A 27 -8.09 -9.94 -5.13
CA ARG A 27 -9.45 -10.38 -4.80
C ARG A 27 -10.20 -9.43 -3.86
N GLN A 28 -9.51 -8.84 -2.88
CA GLN A 28 -10.13 -7.86 -1.97
C GLN A 28 -10.41 -6.54 -2.69
N LEU A 29 -9.53 -6.12 -3.59
CA LEU A 29 -9.72 -4.92 -4.40
C LEU A 29 -10.91 -5.06 -5.35
N VAL A 30 -11.06 -6.22 -6.00
CA VAL A 30 -12.24 -6.53 -6.81
C VAL A 30 -13.53 -6.40 -5.99
N LYS A 31 -13.57 -6.99 -4.79
CA LYS A 31 -14.72 -6.86 -3.87
C LYS A 31 -14.99 -5.42 -3.46
N ALA A 32 -13.94 -4.69 -3.08
CA ALA A 32 -14.06 -3.31 -2.62
C ALA A 32 -14.55 -2.39 -3.73
N ALA A 33 -13.99 -2.51 -4.94
CA ALA A 33 -14.42 -1.75 -6.11
C ALA A 33 -15.90 -2.02 -6.44
N HIS A 34 -16.30 -3.29 -6.50
CA HIS A 34 -17.69 -3.67 -6.75
C HIS A 34 -18.63 -3.17 -5.65
N GLY A 35 -18.29 -3.36 -4.38
CA GLY A 35 -19.09 -2.93 -3.24
C GLY A 35 -19.24 -1.41 -3.14
N ALA A 36 -18.26 -0.65 -3.66
CA ALA A 36 -18.32 0.80 -3.79
C ALA A 36 -19.10 1.29 -5.04
N GLY A 37 -19.63 0.37 -5.87
CA GLY A 37 -20.39 0.70 -7.07
C GLY A 37 -19.56 1.02 -8.30
N HIS A 38 -18.24 0.79 -8.27
CA HIS A 38 -17.35 1.00 -9.41
C HIS A 38 -17.43 -0.15 -10.43
N GLY A 39 -17.05 0.14 -11.67
CA GLY A 39 -16.87 -0.87 -12.73
C GLY A 39 -15.48 -1.52 -12.65
N LEU A 40 -15.34 -2.68 -13.31
CA LEU A 40 -14.06 -3.31 -13.54
C LEU A 40 -13.82 -3.41 -15.05
N SER A 41 -12.68 -2.94 -15.52
CA SER A 41 -12.28 -3.05 -16.93
C SER A 41 -11.62 -4.39 -17.24
N GLY A 42 -10.93 -4.95 -16.24
CA GLY A 42 -10.11 -6.15 -16.37
C GLY A 42 -9.10 -6.25 -15.24
N GLY A 43 -8.26 -7.26 -15.30
CA GLY A 43 -7.15 -7.41 -14.35
C GLY A 43 -5.98 -8.12 -14.98
N SER A 44 -4.77 -7.90 -14.45
CA SER A 44 -3.58 -8.61 -14.93
C SER A 44 -3.21 -9.75 -13.98
N GLU A 45 -2.60 -10.78 -14.55
CA GLU A 45 -1.99 -11.90 -13.83
C GLU A 45 -0.70 -12.32 -14.54
N ALA A 46 0.16 -13.05 -13.82
CA ALA A 46 1.41 -13.52 -14.40
C ALA A 46 1.14 -14.47 -15.58
N PRO A 47 2.01 -14.47 -16.62
CA PRO A 47 1.93 -15.46 -17.70
C PRO A 47 1.89 -16.89 -17.14
N GLY A 48 0.98 -17.72 -17.66
CA GLY A 48 0.79 -19.10 -17.20
C GLY A 48 -0.09 -19.25 -15.93
N SER A 49 -0.61 -18.15 -15.38
CA SER A 49 -1.58 -18.22 -14.28
C SER A 49 -2.84 -19.01 -14.69
N ALA A 50 -3.29 -19.93 -13.84
CA ALA A 50 -4.53 -20.70 -14.07
C ALA A 50 -5.80 -19.84 -14.02
N TYR A 51 -5.65 -18.55 -13.70
CA TYR A 51 -6.76 -17.59 -13.63
C TYR A 51 -6.95 -16.77 -14.91
N LEU A 52 -6.04 -16.86 -15.88
CA LEU A 52 -6.16 -16.16 -17.16
C LEU A 52 -7.47 -16.52 -17.87
N GLY A 53 -8.17 -15.52 -18.37
CA GLY A 53 -9.48 -15.64 -19.01
C GLY A 53 -10.66 -15.88 -18.06
N ARG A 54 -10.42 -16.07 -16.76
CA ARG A 54 -11.51 -16.21 -15.77
C ARG A 54 -12.06 -14.85 -15.37
N ASP A 55 -13.36 -14.84 -15.07
CA ASP A 55 -14.07 -13.67 -14.57
C ASP A 55 -13.55 -13.25 -13.18
N LEU A 56 -13.31 -11.95 -12.99
CA LEU A 56 -12.74 -11.40 -11.76
C LEU A 56 -13.67 -11.54 -10.56
N GLY A 57 -14.98 -11.36 -10.76
CA GLY A 57 -15.99 -11.59 -9.73
C GLY A 57 -15.91 -13.02 -9.23
N SER A 58 -15.90 -13.98 -10.15
CA SER A 58 -15.81 -15.41 -9.82
C SER A 58 -14.51 -15.76 -9.09
N VAL A 59 -13.37 -15.20 -9.50
CA VAL A 59 -12.07 -15.38 -8.82
C VAL A 59 -12.06 -14.77 -7.41
N ALA A 60 -12.77 -13.66 -7.22
CA ALA A 60 -12.95 -13.04 -5.92
C ALA A 60 -14.00 -13.74 -5.03
N GLY A 61 -14.84 -14.61 -5.58
CA GLY A 61 -15.96 -15.25 -4.86
C GLY A 61 -17.22 -14.38 -4.81
N LEU A 62 -17.48 -13.67 -5.91
CA LEU A 62 -18.72 -12.94 -6.22
C LEU A 62 -19.37 -13.57 -7.47
N GLU A 63 -20.59 -13.14 -7.78
CA GLU A 63 -21.19 -13.41 -9.09
C GLU A 63 -20.36 -12.82 -10.24
N PRO A 64 -20.45 -13.37 -11.46
CA PRO A 64 -19.69 -12.87 -12.60
C PRO A 64 -19.91 -11.37 -12.86
N LEU A 65 -18.81 -10.63 -13.04
CA LEU A 65 -18.83 -9.17 -13.22
C LEU A 65 -18.58 -8.73 -14.67
N GLY A 66 -18.23 -9.67 -15.57
CA GLY A 66 -18.00 -9.40 -16.98
C GLY A 66 -16.60 -8.86 -17.31
N ALA A 67 -15.71 -8.82 -16.33
CA ALA A 67 -14.30 -8.45 -16.48
C ALA A 67 -13.43 -9.67 -16.24
N VAL A 68 -12.36 -9.85 -17.02
CA VAL A 68 -11.52 -11.06 -16.96
C VAL A 68 -10.06 -10.77 -16.64
N ALA A 69 -9.32 -11.79 -16.21
CA ALA A 69 -7.88 -11.72 -16.03
C ALA A 69 -7.12 -11.90 -17.35
N HIS A 70 -6.12 -11.05 -17.59
CA HIS A 70 -5.28 -11.04 -18.79
C HIS A 70 -3.80 -11.24 -18.43
N ALA A 71 -3.03 -11.79 -19.37
CA ALA A 71 -1.59 -11.94 -19.20
C ALA A 71 -0.84 -10.63 -19.51
N GLY A 72 -1.40 -9.79 -20.38
CA GLY A 72 -0.84 -8.51 -20.76
C GLY A 72 -1.47 -7.36 -19.98
N MET A 73 -0.62 -6.42 -19.55
CA MET A 73 -1.08 -5.19 -18.88
C MET A 73 -1.87 -4.28 -19.82
N SER A 74 -1.59 -4.34 -21.13
CA SER A 74 -2.29 -3.57 -22.17
C SER A 74 -3.78 -3.94 -22.23
N GLU A 75 -4.06 -5.24 -22.32
CA GLU A 75 -5.42 -5.77 -22.33
C GLU A 75 -6.12 -5.53 -20.99
N ALA A 76 -5.41 -5.74 -19.87
CA ALA A 76 -5.96 -5.51 -18.54
C ALA A 76 -6.33 -4.03 -18.28
N GLY A 77 -5.52 -3.10 -18.77
CA GLY A 77 -5.70 -1.65 -18.58
C GLY A 77 -6.61 -1.00 -19.62
N LYS A 78 -7.03 -1.71 -20.66
CA LYS A 78 -7.84 -1.14 -21.75
C LYS A 78 -9.21 -0.69 -21.22
N GLY A 79 -9.52 0.60 -21.40
CA GLY A 79 -10.78 1.19 -20.94
C GLY A 79 -10.86 1.40 -19.43
N ALA A 80 -9.74 1.31 -18.71
CA ALA A 80 -9.65 1.66 -17.30
C ALA A 80 -9.46 3.18 -17.12
N ASP A 81 -10.13 3.74 -16.12
CA ASP A 81 -9.83 5.09 -15.63
C ASP A 81 -8.67 5.05 -14.62
N VAL A 82 -8.65 4.00 -13.80
CA VAL A 82 -7.71 3.82 -12.69
C VAL A 82 -7.11 2.42 -12.70
N TRP A 83 -5.80 2.34 -12.47
CA TRP A 83 -5.06 1.10 -12.24
C TRP A 83 -4.75 0.94 -10.75
N ILE A 84 -5.05 -0.21 -10.13
CA ILE A 84 -4.69 -0.50 -8.73
C ILE A 84 -3.72 -1.68 -8.68
N ASP A 85 -2.58 -1.50 -8.02
CA ASP A 85 -1.44 -2.40 -8.09
C ASP A 85 -0.84 -2.74 -6.72
N PHE A 86 -0.93 -4.02 -6.36
CA PHE A 86 -0.33 -4.61 -5.16
C PHE A 86 0.46 -5.87 -5.55
N THR A 87 1.32 -5.75 -6.56
CA THR A 87 2.08 -6.86 -7.13
C THR A 87 3.55 -6.82 -6.70
N VAL A 88 4.48 -6.76 -7.65
CA VAL A 88 5.93 -6.74 -7.47
C VAL A 88 6.52 -5.57 -8.25
N PRO A 89 7.67 -5.00 -7.82
CA PRO A 89 8.23 -3.80 -8.44
C PRO A 89 8.33 -3.86 -9.97
N SER A 90 8.84 -4.95 -10.52
CA SER A 90 9.01 -5.13 -11.97
C SER A 90 7.70 -5.09 -12.75
N ALA A 91 6.64 -5.69 -12.20
CA ALA A 91 5.31 -5.68 -12.82
C ALA A 91 4.68 -4.28 -12.76
N THR A 92 4.83 -3.58 -11.64
CA THR A 92 4.34 -2.20 -11.49
C THR A 92 5.03 -1.25 -12.45
N LEU A 93 6.36 -1.29 -12.56
CA LEU A 93 7.10 -0.42 -13.49
C LEU A 93 6.70 -0.66 -14.95
N MET A 94 6.54 -1.94 -15.32
CA MET A 94 6.04 -2.33 -16.64
C MET A 94 4.66 -1.73 -16.89
N ALA A 95 3.72 -1.88 -15.95
CA ALA A 95 2.39 -1.27 -16.06
C ALA A 95 2.47 0.25 -16.21
N LEU A 96 3.14 0.96 -15.28
CA LEU A 96 3.28 2.41 -15.28
C LEU A 96 3.87 2.97 -16.59
N SER A 97 4.72 2.22 -17.28
CA SER A 97 5.26 2.61 -18.58
C SER A 97 4.21 2.60 -19.71
N MET A 98 3.18 1.75 -19.60
CA MET A 98 2.13 1.54 -20.61
C MET A 98 0.85 2.32 -20.32
N LEU A 99 0.47 2.49 -19.06
CA LEU A 99 -0.81 3.11 -18.67
C LEU A 99 -1.13 4.44 -19.39
N PRO A 100 -0.16 5.37 -19.58
CA PRO A 100 -0.45 6.62 -20.29
C PRO A 100 -0.94 6.43 -21.74
N SER A 101 -0.38 5.47 -22.47
CA SER A 101 -0.76 5.21 -23.87
C SER A 101 -2.12 4.51 -23.99
N LEU A 102 -2.58 3.86 -22.92
CA LEU A 102 -3.90 3.24 -22.81
C LEU A 102 -5.00 4.24 -22.39
N GLY A 103 -4.62 5.48 -22.08
CA GLY A 103 -5.54 6.53 -21.65
C GLY A 103 -5.89 6.50 -20.16
N VAL A 104 -5.30 5.58 -19.38
CA VAL A 104 -5.49 5.48 -17.93
C VAL A 104 -4.97 6.76 -17.27
N LYS A 105 -5.75 7.32 -16.33
CA LYS A 105 -5.48 8.65 -15.76
C LYS A 105 -4.79 8.60 -14.40
N ALA A 106 -4.98 7.52 -13.65
CA ALA A 106 -4.39 7.37 -12.33
C ALA A 106 -3.94 5.94 -12.04
N ALA A 107 -2.91 5.82 -11.20
CA ALA A 107 -2.45 4.57 -10.63
C ALA A 107 -2.39 4.65 -9.10
N ILE A 108 -2.90 3.62 -8.43
CA ILE A 108 -2.80 3.42 -6.99
C ILE A 108 -1.81 2.28 -6.75
N VAL A 109 -0.64 2.60 -6.21
CA VAL A 109 0.48 1.67 -6.07
C VAL A 109 0.70 1.33 -4.60
N GLY A 110 0.26 0.14 -4.21
CA GLY A 110 0.54 -0.48 -2.91
C GLY A 110 1.69 -1.49 -2.93
N THR A 111 2.30 -1.72 -4.09
CA THR A 111 3.54 -2.49 -4.21
C THR A 111 4.64 -1.90 -3.33
N THR A 112 5.38 -2.76 -2.62
CA THR A 112 6.53 -2.39 -1.77
C THR A 112 7.82 -3.01 -2.30
N GLY A 113 8.97 -2.59 -1.75
CA GLY A 113 10.27 -3.19 -2.11
C GLY A 113 10.92 -2.62 -3.38
N PHE A 114 10.55 -1.40 -3.76
CA PHE A 114 11.22 -0.65 -4.82
C PHE A 114 12.64 -0.24 -4.39
N SER A 115 13.60 -0.35 -5.31
CA SER A 115 14.93 0.26 -5.17
C SER A 115 14.86 1.76 -5.47
N ASP A 116 15.92 2.51 -5.14
CA ASP A 116 16.01 3.94 -5.47
C ASP A 116 15.89 4.19 -6.99
N ALA A 117 16.48 3.31 -7.80
CA ALA A 117 16.39 3.36 -9.26
C ALA A 117 14.95 3.09 -9.77
N ASP A 118 14.19 2.24 -9.07
CA ASP A 118 12.79 2.02 -9.39
C ASP A 118 11.93 3.23 -9.01
N LEU A 119 12.22 3.87 -7.87
CA LEU A 119 11.49 5.05 -7.42
C LEU A 119 11.63 6.22 -8.40
N ILE A 120 12.80 6.41 -9.01
CA ILE A 120 13.01 7.40 -10.08
C ILE A 120 12.06 7.12 -11.26
N GLN A 121 11.88 5.85 -11.65
CA GLN A 121 10.97 5.49 -12.74
C GLN A 121 9.50 5.72 -12.38
N VAL A 122 9.11 5.48 -11.12
CA VAL A 122 7.76 5.83 -10.63
C VAL A 122 7.54 7.35 -10.68
N GLU A 123 8.53 8.14 -10.27
CA GLU A 123 8.49 9.60 -10.33
C GLU A 123 8.36 10.10 -11.78
N THR A 124 9.16 9.57 -12.70
CA THR A 124 9.03 9.88 -14.14
C THR A 124 7.65 9.50 -14.69
N ALA A 125 7.08 8.37 -14.27
CA ALA A 125 5.72 7.99 -14.69
C ALA A 125 4.66 8.97 -14.14
N SER A 126 4.89 9.55 -12.96
CA SER A 126 3.96 10.49 -12.31
C SER A 126 3.82 11.82 -13.06
N GLU A 127 4.76 12.15 -13.95
CA GLU A 127 4.65 13.31 -14.84
C GLU A 127 3.53 13.17 -15.88
N ARG A 128 3.05 11.94 -16.13
CA ARG A 128 2.08 11.64 -17.19
C ARG A 128 0.71 11.19 -16.66
N ILE A 129 0.68 10.58 -15.48
CA ILE A 129 -0.54 10.10 -14.80
C ILE A 129 -0.46 10.41 -13.32
N ALA A 130 -1.61 10.58 -12.66
CA ALA A 130 -1.63 10.75 -11.22
C ALA A 130 -1.23 9.44 -10.52
N ILE A 131 -0.26 9.47 -9.61
CA ILE A 131 0.18 8.29 -8.87
C ILE A 131 0.00 8.51 -7.38
N VAL A 132 -0.76 7.65 -6.72
CA VAL A 132 -0.79 7.53 -5.26
C VAL A 132 -0.01 6.28 -4.89
N LYS A 133 1.17 6.46 -4.33
CA LYS A 133 2.01 5.36 -3.82
C LYS A 133 2.07 5.41 -2.31
N ALA A 134 1.71 4.31 -1.64
CA ALA A 134 1.84 4.19 -0.20
C ALA A 134 2.21 2.75 0.19
N GLY A 135 3.05 2.61 1.22
CA GLY A 135 3.35 1.28 1.79
C GLY A 135 2.20 0.71 2.63
N ASN A 136 1.22 1.56 2.99
CA ASN A 136 0.04 1.17 3.74
C ASN A 136 -1.16 2.05 3.35
N PHE A 137 -2.26 1.43 2.93
CA PHE A 137 -3.51 2.13 2.54
C PHE A 137 -4.59 2.13 3.64
N SER A 138 -4.29 1.65 4.84
CA SER A 138 -5.19 1.76 5.98
C SER A 138 -5.26 3.20 6.45
N LEU A 139 -6.46 3.80 6.37
CA LEU A 139 -6.72 5.15 6.86
C LEU A 139 -6.34 5.30 8.34
N GLY A 140 -6.70 4.31 9.17
CA GLY A 140 -6.41 4.34 10.60
C GLY A 140 -4.91 4.32 10.90
N VAL A 141 -4.13 3.57 10.11
CA VAL A 141 -2.67 3.51 10.27
C VAL A 141 -2.01 4.83 9.84
N ASN A 142 -2.43 5.42 8.72
CA ASN A 142 -1.91 6.72 8.27
C ASN A 142 -2.29 7.85 9.26
N LEU A 143 -3.51 7.82 9.82
CA LEU A 143 -3.90 8.75 10.87
C LEU A 143 -3.04 8.57 12.13
N LEU A 144 -2.83 7.33 12.57
CA LEU A 144 -2.01 7.03 13.74
C LEU A 144 -0.57 7.53 13.54
N GLU A 145 0.01 7.34 12.36
CA GLU A 145 1.33 7.87 12.01
C GLU A 145 1.40 9.40 12.20
N ALA A 146 0.42 10.13 11.66
CA ALA A 146 0.36 11.58 11.80
C ALA A 146 0.22 12.03 13.27
N LEU A 147 -0.53 11.27 14.08
CA LEU A 147 -0.69 11.54 15.51
C LEU A 147 0.59 11.23 16.30
N VAL A 148 1.28 10.13 15.99
CA VAL A 148 2.55 9.75 16.62
C VAL A 148 3.60 10.82 16.38
N ARG A 149 3.74 11.29 15.13
CA ARG A 149 4.65 12.39 14.77
C ARG A 149 4.37 13.66 15.58
N GLN A 150 3.09 14.06 15.65
CA GLN A 150 2.68 15.25 16.41
C GLN A 150 2.93 15.12 17.91
N ALA A 151 2.66 13.95 18.48
CA ALA A 151 2.91 13.67 19.90
C ALA A 151 4.42 13.74 20.19
N ALA A 152 5.24 13.06 19.39
CA ALA A 152 6.70 13.05 19.56
C ALA A 152 7.33 14.45 19.42
N ALA A 153 6.78 15.31 18.57
CA ALA A 153 7.27 16.69 18.42
C ALA A 153 6.95 17.62 19.60
N ARG A 154 5.94 17.28 20.41
CA ARG A 154 5.50 18.11 21.54
C ARG A 154 5.93 17.56 22.90
N LEU A 155 6.11 16.26 22.99
CA LEU A 155 6.52 15.58 24.20
C LEU A 155 8.05 15.42 24.19
N GLY A 156 8.74 16.02 25.17
CA GLY A 156 10.20 16.03 25.31
C GLY A 156 10.79 14.67 25.65
N GLU A 157 12.13 14.59 25.81
CA GLU A 157 12.87 13.32 26.02
C GLU A 157 12.49 12.58 27.32
N ASP A 158 11.77 13.24 28.22
CA ASP A 158 11.20 12.66 29.45
C ASP A 158 10.02 11.71 29.17
N TRP A 159 9.48 11.71 27.95
CA TRP A 159 8.44 10.77 27.52
C TRP A 159 9.06 9.68 26.66
N ASP A 160 9.17 8.49 27.26
CA ASP A 160 9.67 7.29 26.60
C ASP A 160 8.72 6.82 25.50
N ILE A 161 9.27 6.48 24.33
CA ILE A 161 8.52 5.97 23.18
C ILE A 161 8.84 4.48 23.01
N GLU A 162 7.81 3.64 23.11
CA GLU A 162 7.87 2.21 22.86
C GLU A 162 6.82 1.80 21.82
N ILE A 163 7.26 1.04 20.81
CA ILE A 163 6.38 0.51 19.76
C ILE A 163 6.19 -0.98 19.99
N LEU A 164 4.96 -1.37 20.33
CA LEU A 164 4.57 -2.74 20.52
C LEU A 164 3.73 -3.23 19.33
N GLU A 165 4.06 -4.40 18.80
CA GLU A 165 3.26 -5.06 17.77
C GLU A 165 3.02 -6.54 18.07
N THR A 166 1.95 -7.10 17.52
CA THR A 166 1.70 -8.54 17.50
C THR A 166 1.22 -8.94 16.11
N HIS A 167 1.80 -10.00 15.57
CA HIS A 167 1.38 -10.60 14.31
C HIS A 167 1.34 -12.12 14.42
N HIS A 168 0.73 -12.76 13.43
CA HIS A 168 0.71 -14.22 13.30
C HIS A 168 2.10 -14.85 13.27
N ASN A 169 2.18 -16.14 13.61
CA ASN A 169 3.45 -16.87 13.71
C ASN A 169 4.20 -17.04 12.38
N ARG A 170 3.53 -16.89 11.24
CA ARG A 170 4.13 -16.99 9.88
C ARG A 170 4.72 -15.68 9.34
N LYS A 171 4.69 -14.58 10.11
CA LYS A 171 5.16 -13.28 9.59
C LYS A 171 6.68 -13.28 9.54
N ILE A 172 7.24 -13.04 8.35
CA ILE A 172 8.67 -13.18 8.06
C ILE A 172 9.47 -11.98 8.59
N ASP A 173 8.99 -10.77 8.34
CA ASP A 173 9.65 -9.52 8.73
C ASP A 173 9.38 -9.15 10.21
N ALA A 174 10.39 -8.64 10.90
CA ALA A 174 10.33 -8.14 12.26
C ALA A 174 11.37 -7.02 12.50
N PRO A 175 10.96 -5.83 13.02
CA PRO A 175 9.58 -5.36 13.18
C PRO A 175 8.83 -5.32 11.84
N SER A 176 7.51 -5.26 11.90
CA SER A 176 6.65 -5.05 10.75
C SER A 176 6.93 -3.70 10.08
N GLY A 177 6.66 -3.61 8.77
CA GLY A 177 6.74 -2.34 8.06
C GLY A 177 5.92 -1.21 8.70
N THR A 178 4.72 -1.51 9.24
CA THR A 178 3.91 -0.53 9.98
C THR A 178 4.58 -0.08 11.27
N ALA A 179 5.20 -0.98 12.04
CA ALA A 179 5.92 -0.58 13.25
C ALA A 179 7.11 0.33 12.90
N LEU A 180 7.87 -0.01 11.86
CA LEU A 180 8.97 0.84 11.38
C LEU A 180 8.46 2.22 10.94
N MET A 181 7.35 2.27 10.20
CA MET A 181 6.70 3.52 9.78
C MET A 181 6.30 4.41 10.99
N LEU A 182 5.74 3.82 12.04
CA LEU A 182 5.43 4.56 13.28
C LEU A 182 6.70 5.00 14.02
N GLY A 183 7.77 4.21 13.96
CA GLY A 183 9.08 4.56 14.51
C GLY A 183 9.72 5.73 13.79
N GLU A 184 9.68 5.74 12.46
CA GLU A 184 10.16 6.87 11.66
C GLU A 184 9.33 8.12 11.96
N ALA A 185 8.00 8.02 12.01
CA ALA A 185 7.15 9.15 12.38
C ALA A 185 7.49 9.72 13.78
N ALA A 186 7.75 8.85 14.76
CA ALA A 186 8.21 9.27 16.08
C ALA A 186 9.59 9.95 16.02
N ALA A 187 10.54 9.38 15.28
CA ALA A 187 11.88 9.91 15.13
C ALA A 187 11.90 11.28 14.41
N GLU A 188 11.12 11.42 13.34
CA GLU A 188 10.86 12.69 12.64
C GLU A 188 10.31 13.74 13.60
N GLY A 189 9.33 13.37 14.44
CA GLY A 189 8.81 14.25 15.48
C GLY A 189 9.90 14.73 16.45
N ARG A 190 10.89 13.86 16.76
CA ARG A 190 12.08 14.20 17.57
C ARG A 190 13.18 14.92 16.80
N GLY A 191 13.02 15.15 15.50
CA GLY A 191 14.01 15.83 14.66
C GLY A 191 15.31 15.05 14.44
N LYS A 192 15.30 13.72 14.57
CA LYS A 192 16.48 12.85 14.37
C LYS A 192 16.07 11.63 13.54
N PRO A 193 16.98 11.04 12.75
CA PRO A 193 16.66 9.82 12.00
C PRO A 193 16.43 8.65 12.97
N LEU A 194 15.53 7.71 12.62
CA LEU A 194 15.27 6.54 13.45
C LEU A 194 16.54 5.71 13.70
N SER A 195 17.47 5.66 12.74
CA SER A 195 18.77 4.99 12.90
C SER A 195 19.61 5.51 14.08
N ALA A 196 19.40 6.76 14.50
CA ALA A 196 20.09 7.36 15.65
C ALA A 196 19.34 7.18 16.98
N LEU A 197 18.03 6.94 16.92
CA LEU A 197 17.16 6.84 18.09
C LEU A 197 16.72 5.43 18.44
N ARG A 198 16.79 4.51 17.48
CA ARG A 198 16.35 3.14 17.66
C ARG A 198 17.30 2.41 18.61
N THR A 199 16.73 1.79 19.62
CA THR A 199 17.46 0.92 20.53
C THR A 199 17.17 -0.56 20.25
N GLY A 200 18.08 -1.43 20.72
CA GLY A 200 17.92 -2.88 20.69
C GLY A 200 16.93 -3.38 21.74
N PRO A 201 16.66 -4.69 21.79
CA PRO A 201 15.87 -5.29 22.87
C PRO A 201 16.54 -5.08 24.23
N TYR A 202 15.72 -4.97 25.28
CA TYR A 202 16.16 -4.87 26.65
C TYR A 202 16.37 -6.28 27.23
N ASP A 203 17.61 -6.77 27.17
CA ASP A 203 17.97 -8.13 27.61
C ASP A 203 18.96 -8.11 28.81
N GLY A 204 18.56 -8.74 29.92
CA GLY A 204 19.43 -8.95 31.10
C GLY A 204 19.26 -7.93 32.24
N PRO A 205 19.95 -8.15 33.38
CA PRO A 205 19.73 -7.39 34.62
C PRO A 205 20.15 -5.92 34.54
N ASP A 206 21.03 -5.56 33.60
CA ASP A 206 21.58 -4.20 33.45
C ASP A 206 21.03 -3.45 32.23
N ALA A 207 19.96 -3.95 31.61
CA ALA A 207 19.33 -3.35 30.43
C ALA A 207 18.53 -2.08 30.79
N LYS A 208 19.25 -1.02 31.18
CA LYS A 208 18.67 0.30 31.48
C LYS A 208 18.32 1.05 30.20
N ARG A 209 17.19 1.75 30.23
CA ARG A 209 16.75 2.62 29.13
C ARG A 209 17.58 3.90 29.07
N ALA A 210 18.14 4.18 27.89
CA ALA A 210 18.72 5.49 27.61
C ALA A 210 17.60 6.48 27.23
N PRO A 211 17.56 7.70 27.80
CA PRO A 211 16.57 8.72 27.48
C PRO A 211 16.52 9.05 25.98
N GLY A 212 15.33 9.39 25.48
CA GLY A 212 15.11 9.79 24.09
C GLY A 212 15.20 8.67 23.04
N GLN A 213 15.57 7.43 23.42
CA GLN A 213 15.55 6.29 22.51
C GLN A 213 14.12 5.84 22.17
N ILE A 214 13.97 5.10 21.07
CA ILE A 214 12.72 4.49 20.59
C ILE A 214 12.90 2.96 20.61
N GLY A 215 12.16 2.30 21.49
CA GLY A 215 12.18 0.84 21.64
C GLY A 215 11.12 0.13 20.79
N PHE A 216 11.40 -1.12 20.46
CA PHE A 216 10.51 -2.00 19.69
C PHE A 216 10.32 -3.32 20.41
N SER A 217 9.06 -3.67 20.65
CA SER A 217 8.64 -4.96 21.22
C SER A 217 7.81 -5.71 20.19
N VAL A 218 8.32 -6.86 19.74
CA VAL A 218 7.71 -7.62 18.64
C VAL A 218 7.21 -8.96 19.15
N ARG A 219 5.90 -9.23 18.98
CA ARG A 219 5.31 -10.53 19.31
C ARG A 219 4.87 -11.28 18.05
N ARG A 220 5.09 -12.59 18.05
CA ARG A 220 4.59 -13.53 17.03
C ARG A 220 3.73 -14.59 17.72
N MET A 221 2.45 -14.67 17.37
CA MET A 221 1.50 -15.55 18.04
C MET A 221 0.29 -15.82 17.12
N GLY A 222 -0.22 -17.05 17.10
CA GLY A 222 -1.45 -17.38 16.37
C GLY A 222 -1.33 -17.34 14.85
N ASP A 223 -2.43 -17.04 14.17
CA ASP A 223 -2.69 -17.25 12.74
C ASP A 223 -2.77 -15.99 11.87
#